data_AF-A0A6L3ADX0-F1
#
_entry.id   AF-A0A6L3ADX0-F1
#
_cell.length_a   1.000
_cell.length_b   1.000
_cell.length_c   1.000
_cell.angle_alpha   90.00
_cell.angle_beta   90.00
_cell.angle_gamma   90.00
#
_symmetry.space_group_name_H-M   'P 1'
#
loop_
_entity.id
_entity.type
_entity.pdbx_description
1 polymer ?
#
loop_
_entity_poly.entity_id
_entity_poly.type
_entity_poly.pdbx_seq_one_letter_code
_entity_poly.pdbx_strand_id
1 'polypeptide(L)'
;MLSGPFCTMLLRDLGADVIKVEPLTGDPVRENARAPGDTVRSYGGYFQSINRGKKSIAIDLKAPEGAAIVRRLADRADVLMEN
;
A
#
# COMPACT_ATOMS: atom_id res chain seq x y z
N MET A 1 -0.26 8.03 6.34
CA MET A 1 0.98 8.24 7.12
C MET A 1 2.18 8.20 6.15
N LEU A 2 3.33 8.81 6.50
CA LEU A 2 4.45 9.02 5.56
C LEU A 2 5.59 8.00 5.71
N SER A 3 6.01 7.71 6.93
CA SER A 3 7.26 6.97 7.23
C SER A 3 7.34 5.59 6.57
N GLY A 4 6.36 4.71 6.82
CA GLY A 4 6.32 3.35 6.25
C GLY A 4 6.25 3.35 4.72
N PRO A 5 5.29 4.07 4.11
CA PRO A 5 5.20 4.17 2.66
C PRO A 5 6.44 4.80 2.00
N PHE A 6 7.08 5.78 2.63
CA PHE A 6 8.31 6.38 2.10
C PHE A 6 9.47 5.38 2.10
N CYS A 7 9.68 4.65 3.20
CA CYS A 7 10.72 3.62 3.28
C CYS A 7 10.53 2.52 2.22
N THR A 8 9.32 1.97 2.12
CA THR A 8 9.00 0.95 1.11
C THR A 8 9.00 1.46 -0.32
N MET A 9 8.80 2.77 -0.53
CA MET A 9 8.98 3.38 -1.84
C MET A 9 10.45 3.41 -2.25
N LEU A 10 11.36 3.76 -1.33
CA LEU A 10 12.80 3.68 -1.59
C LEU A 10 13.24 2.25 -1.92
N LEU A 11 12.75 1.25 -1.18
CA LEU A 11 13.03 -0.16 -1.49
C LEU A 11 12.52 -0.54 -2.89
N ARG A 12 11.31 -0.08 -3.26
CA ARG A 12 10.74 -0.33 -4.59
C ARG A 12 11.59 0.30 -5.70
N ASP A 13 11.99 1.56 -5.51
CA ASP A 13 12.84 2.28 -6.46
C ASP A 13 14.23 1.63 -6.61
N LEU A 14 14.73 0.99 -5.56
CA LEU A 14 15.98 0.21 -5.57
C LEU A 14 15.83 -1.21 -6.13
N GLY A 15 14.63 -1.59 -6.60
CA GLY A 15 14.40 -2.83 -7.35
C GLY A 15 13.62 -3.91 -6.58
N ALA A 16 13.24 -3.69 -5.33
CA ALA A 16 12.42 -4.66 -4.59
C ALA A 16 11.03 -4.80 -5.24
N ASP A 17 10.42 -5.99 -5.15
CA ASP A 17 8.98 -6.15 -5.38
C ASP A 17 8.25 -5.85 -4.07
N VAL A 18 7.35 -4.86 -4.09
CA VAL A 18 6.70 -4.36 -2.89
C VAL A 18 5.20 -4.52 -3.05
N ILE A 19 4.61 -5.32 -2.16
CA ILE A 19 3.16 -5.51 -2.07
C ILE A 19 2.66 -4.72 -0.86
N LYS A 20 1.85 -3.70 -1.11
CA LYS A 20 1.12 -2.96 -0.09
C LYS A 20 -0.17 -3.71 0.25
N VAL A 21 -0.25 -4.19 1.48
CA VAL A 21 -1.49 -4.74 2.05
C VAL A 21 -2.28 -3.59 2.66
N GLU A 22 -3.54 -3.45 2.25
CA GLU A 22 -4.42 -2.36 2.66
C GLU A 22 -5.73 -2.90 3.22
N PRO A 23 -6.43 -2.14 4.09
CA PRO A 23 -7.80 -2.48 4.45
C PRO A 23 -8.71 -2.40 3.22
N LEU A 24 -9.90 -3.00 3.30
CA LEU A 24 -10.90 -2.96 2.22
C LEU A 24 -11.34 -1.54 1.84
N THR A 25 -11.21 -0.58 2.76
CA THR A 25 -11.46 0.85 2.52
C THR A 25 -10.31 1.57 1.80
N GLY A 26 -9.16 0.90 1.63
CA GLY A 26 -7.91 1.49 1.13
C GLY A 26 -7.14 2.30 2.18
N ASP A 27 -5.88 2.64 1.87
CA ASP A 27 -5.06 3.54 2.68
C ASP A 27 -5.75 4.91 2.82
N PRO A 28 -5.89 5.44 4.05
CA PRO A 28 -6.55 6.73 4.31
C PRO A 28 -5.98 7.90 3.50
N VAL A 29 -4.72 7.83 3.05
CA VAL A 29 -4.11 8.92 2.26
C VAL A 29 -4.41 8.83 0.75
N ARG A 30 -5.18 7.84 0.29
CA ARG A 30 -5.55 7.68 -1.14
C ARG A 30 -6.26 8.90 -1.71
N GLU A 31 -7.04 9.62 -0.91
CA GLU A 31 -7.79 10.80 -1.33
C GLU A 31 -7.03 12.12 -1.08
N ASN A 32 -5.89 12.06 -0.38
CA ASN A 32 -5.14 13.27 -0.03
C ASN A 32 -4.56 13.95 -1.25
N ALA A 33 -4.68 15.29 -1.28
CA ALA A 33 -4.26 16.12 -2.40
C ALA A 33 -4.90 15.71 -3.74
N ARG A 34 -6.17 15.28 -3.72
CA ARG A 34 -7.01 15.20 -4.93
C ARG A 34 -7.45 16.61 -5.32
N ALA A 35 -7.26 16.95 -6.60
CA ALA A 35 -7.79 18.20 -7.14
C ALA A 35 -9.33 18.17 -7.15
N PRO A 36 -10.01 19.28 -6.79
CA PRO A 36 -11.47 19.36 -6.89
C PRO A 36 -11.94 19.02 -8.31
N GLY A 37 -12.89 18.09 -8.43
CA GLY A 37 -13.43 17.65 -9.71
C GLY A 37 -12.54 16.68 -10.51
N ASP A 38 -11.41 16.20 -9.97
CA ASP A 38 -10.60 15.18 -10.64
C ASP A 38 -11.29 13.82 -10.60
N THR A 39 -11.95 13.50 -11.70
CA THR A 39 -12.61 12.22 -11.98
C THR A 39 -11.73 11.27 -12.80
N VAL A 40 -10.57 11.73 -13.28
CA VAL A 40 -9.69 10.96 -14.17
C VAL A 40 -8.75 10.09 -13.35
N ARG A 41 -8.16 10.63 -12.28
CA ARG A 41 -7.22 9.89 -11.44
C ARG A 41 -7.95 9.09 -10.38
N SER A 42 -7.51 7.86 -10.13
CA SER A 42 -8.11 7.01 -9.10
C SER A 42 -7.73 7.41 -7.66
N TYR A 43 -6.68 8.23 -7.47
CA TYR A 43 -6.17 8.62 -6.15
C TYR A 43 -5.42 9.96 -6.23
N GLY A 44 -5.39 10.70 -5.12
CA GLY A 44 -4.77 12.02 -4.97
C GLY A 44 -3.24 11.99 -4.97
N GLY A 45 -2.63 13.17 -5.19
CA GLY A 45 -1.20 13.32 -5.45
C GLY A 45 -0.30 12.84 -4.30
N TYR A 46 -0.78 12.91 -3.06
CA TYR A 46 -0.02 12.46 -1.90
C TYR A 46 0.23 10.94 -1.97
N PHE A 47 -0.83 10.16 -2.22
CA PHE A 47 -0.70 8.70 -2.36
C PHE A 47 0.22 8.32 -3.52
N GLN A 48 0.12 9.03 -4.65
CA GLN A 48 0.97 8.81 -5.83
C GLN A 48 2.45 9.00 -5.50
N SER A 49 2.78 10.05 -4.74
CA SER A 49 4.16 10.43 -4.46
C SER A 49 4.94 9.39 -3.64
N ILE A 50 4.26 8.58 -2.82
CA ILE A 50 4.90 7.63 -1.87
C ILE A 50 4.50 6.16 -2.08
N ASN A 51 3.70 5.84 -3.10
CA ASN A 51 3.31 4.45 -3.40
C ASN A 51 3.56 4.02 -4.85
N ARG A 52 4.29 4.82 -5.64
CA ARG A 52 4.68 4.45 -7.02
C ARG A 52 5.36 3.07 -7.08
N GLY A 53 5.08 2.33 -8.14
CA GLY A 53 5.67 1.03 -8.42
C GLY A 53 5.21 -0.13 -7.55
N LYS A 54 4.57 0.11 -6.39
CA LYS A 54 4.08 -0.94 -5.49
C LYS A 54 2.86 -1.63 -6.09
N LYS A 55 2.75 -2.94 -5.88
CA LYS A 55 1.50 -3.69 -6.06
C LYS A 55 0.60 -3.47 -4.85
N SER A 56 -0.71 -3.54 -5.02
CA SER A 56 -1.69 -3.31 -3.96
C SER A 56 -2.62 -4.50 -3.84
N ILE A 57 -2.90 -4.94 -2.61
CA ILE A 57 -3.94 -5.92 -2.31
C ILE A 57 -4.74 -5.45 -1.10
N ALA A 58 -6.07 -5.45 -1.23
CA ALA A 58 -6.97 -5.12 -0.14
C ALA A 58 -7.37 -6.41 0.60
N ILE A 59 -7.17 -6.44 1.92
CA ILE A 59 -7.43 -7.61 2.77
C ILE A 59 -8.08 -7.15 4.07
N ASP A 60 -9.14 -7.85 4.48
CA ASP A 60 -9.63 -7.75 5.85
C ASP A 60 -8.82 -8.66 6.79
N LEU A 61 -7.94 -8.08 7.60
CA LEU A 61 -7.10 -8.82 8.54
C LEU A 61 -7.88 -9.39 9.73
N LYS A 62 -9.11 -8.94 9.97
CA LYS A 62 -9.96 -9.48 11.04
C LYS A 62 -10.63 -10.79 10.62
N ALA A 63 -10.76 -11.03 9.32
CA ALA A 63 -11.23 -12.31 8.80
C ALA A 63 -10.10 -13.36 8.89
N PRO A 64 -10.37 -14.58 9.38
CA PRO A 64 -9.39 -15.67 9.43
C PRO A 64 -8.73 -15.94 8.08
N GLU A 65 -9.48 -15.86 6.99
CA GLU A 65 -9.02 -16.06 5.62
C GLU A 65 -8.05 -14.94 5.19
N GLY A 66 -8.35 -13.70 5.57
CA GLY A 66 -7.50 -12.55 5.28
C GLY A 66 -6.17 -12.61 6.04
N ALA A 67 -6.22 -12.95 7.32
CA ALA A 67 -5.02 -13.21 8.11
C ALA A 67 -4.17 -14.36 7.51
N ALA A 68 -4.82 -15.43 7.02
CA ALA A 68 -4.13 -16.54 6.37
C ALA A 68 -3.46 -16.12 5.04
N ILE A 69 -4.07 -15.22 4.26
CA ILE A 69 -3.45 -14.67 3.05
C ILE A 69 -2.17 -13.91 3.39
N VAL A 70 -2.20 -13.02 4.39
CA VAL A 70 -1.03 -12.23 4.78
C VAL A 70 0.09 -13.10 5.32
N ARG A 71 -0.21 -14.14 6.10
CA ARG A 71 0.81 -15.11 6.55
C ARG A 71 1.51 -15.77 5.37
N ARG A 72 0.75 -16.25 4.36
CA ARG A 72 1.35 -16.84 3.15
C ARG A 72 2.17 -15.84 2.32
N LEU A 73 1.83 -14.56 2.35
CA LEU A 73 2.64 -13.52 1.73
C LEU A 73 3.93 -13.30 2.52
N ALA A 74 3.84 -13.20 3.84
CA ALA A 74 4.98 -13.02 4.73
C ALA A 74 5.96 -14.19 4.68
N ASP A 75 5.47 -15.44 4.58
CA ASP A 75 6.30 -16.64 4.44
C ASP A 75 7.21 -16.62 3.20
N ARG A 76 6.90 -15.79 2.20
CA ARG A 76 7.68 -15.63 0.96
C ARG A 76 8.35 -14.27 0.84
N ALA A 77 8.19 -13.40 1.84
CA ALA A 77 8.74 -12.06 1.82
C ALA A 77 10.08 -12.04 2.54
N ASP A 78 11.06 -11.32 1.99
CA ASP A 78 12.32 -11.06 2.69
C ASP A 78 12.15 -10.06 3.85
N VAL A 79 11.15 -9.18 3.75
CA VAL A 79 10.87 -8.11 4.72
C VAL A 79 9.37 -7.92 4.89
N LEU A 80 8.91 -7.87 6.15
CA LEU A 80 7.58 -7.38 6.53
C LEU A 80 7.74 -6.01 7.20
N MET A 81 6.92 -5.03 6.80
CA MET A 81 6.91 -3.69 7.39
C MET A 81 5.50 -3.32 7.87
N GLU A 82 5.41 -2.81 9.10
CA GLU A 82 4.21 -2.16 9.63
C GLU A 82 4.54 -0.84 10.33
N ASN A 83 3.54 0.03 10.46
CA ASN A 83 3.63 1.37 11.03
C ASN A 83 2.29 1.79 11.66
#